data_AF-A0A7Y1THL9-F1
#
_entry.id   AF-A0A7Y1THL9-F1
#
_cell.length_a   1.000
_cell.length_b   1.000
_cell.length_c   1.000
_cell.angle_alpha   90.00
_cell.angle_beta   90.00
_cell.angle_gamma   90.00
#
_symmetry.space_group_name_H-M   'P 1'
#
loop_
_entity.id
_entity.type
_entity.pdbx_description
1 polymer ?
#
loop_
_entity_poly.entity_id
_entity_poly.type
_entity_poly.pdbx_seq_one_letter_code
_entity_poly.pdbx_strand_id
1 'polypeptide(L)'
;MKKIGSLVLLGLLYPCLTFAQGETSNWLFGNGAGIRFNNDGSVSNITKSKLNTIEGCASISDSFGNLLFYTDGITVYNGNHETMLNGEDLLGDPSSTQSALIVPKPEDPDLFYIFTVDTSAFAEDPDLGLNYSVVDISQDDGLGVVTVKNVNLLQDCSEKITAVIKNCFEQSIWVVTLASQNGINGVLNTFYAYEINTSGVVSTPVKTTFPGLQIEDPRGYLKFSPDSQKLAVANFTDGLNLYDFDATTGLISNPIAIELPGTNTNAYGLEFSPDSRLLYVHATNNSENNGDHSSSLFQMDTSSPDINTSIIEIDNRPIYRGALQQGENGKIYRSITKSYNEGTPYLGVINNPNETGVAANYLHNAIDLKGKISMQGLPPFIQSFFGNTALVRNNDGTTSSTLTLCDGEPLNLEADSIPGALYSWEKDGTPLPSITSRTFTLPSATESDSGRYRVVITPSDPDECPTIGESLIYVLPVPDPSIELVQCDVGPDDATDGISIINLDGININPDLNFSFYESESDRDSDIPIP
;
A
#
# COMPACT_ATOMS: atom_id res chain seq x y z
N MET A 1 1.09 6.04 68.08
CA MET A 1 1.61 4.81 67.43
C MET A 1 0.45 4.02 66.83
N LYS A 2 0.23 4.13 65.53
CA LYS A 2 -0.19 3.04 64.64
C LYS A 2 0.04 3.50 63.20
N LYS A 3 0.65 2.60 62.44
CA LYS A 3 1.47 2.85 61.25
C LYS A 3 0.62 3.07 59.99
N ILE A 4 1.24 3.81 59.09
CA ILE A 4 0.95 4.07 57.68
C ILE A 4 0.67 2.78 56.90
N GLY A 5 -0.22 2.88 55.92
CA GLY A 5 -0.33 1.96 54.79
C GLY A 5 -1.02 2.65 53.62
N SER A 6 -0.35 3.59 52.97
CA SER A 6 -0.76 4.08 51.66
C SER A 6 -0.49 2.98 50.64
N LEU A 7 -1.55 2.39 50.11
CA LEU A 7 -1.50 1.52 48.94
C LEU A 7 -1.29 2.43 47.72
N VAL A 8 -0.06 2.52 47.23
CA VAL A 8 0.21 3.08 45.89
C VAL A 8 -0.08 1.96 44.90
N LEU A 9 -1.20 2.08 44.19
CA LEU A 9 -1.52 1.22 43.06
C LEU A 9 -0.59 1.63 41.92
N LEU A 10 0.55 0.95 41.80
CA LEU A 10 1.42 1.06 40.63
C LEU A 10 0.68 0.34 39.49
N GLY A 11 -0.01 1.10 38.64
CA GLY A 11 -0.54 0.58 37.39
C GLY A 11 0.63 0.06 36.55
N LEU A 12 0.65 -1.25 36.33
CA LEU A 12 1.47 -1.87 35.29
C LEU A 12 0.97 -1.33 33.94
N LEU A 13 1.60 -0.26 33.46
CA LEU A 13 1.59 0.07 32.04
C LEU A 13 2.37 -1.04 31.35
N TYR A 14 1.65 -2.08 30.89
CA TYR A 14 2.19 -2.92 29.84
C TYR A 14 2.46 -2.00 28.65
N PRO A 15 3.70 -1.90 28.15
CA PRO A 15 3.93 -1.29 26.86
C PRO A 15 3.31 -2.24 25.83
N CYS A 16 2.03 -2.03 25.53
CA CYS A 16 1.48 -2.49 24.28
C CYS A 16 2.20 -1.65 23.23
N LEU A 17 3.29 -2.19 22.69
CA LEU A 17 3.97 -1.60 21.54
C LEU A 17 2.93 -1.64 20.42
N THR A 18 2.23 -0.52 20.25
CA THR A 18 1.49 -0.27 19.03
C THR A 18 2.51 -0.34 17.91
N PHE A 19 2.28 -1.18 16.89
CA PHE A 19 2.97 -1.02 15.62
C PHE A 19 2.85 0.45 15.25
N ALA A 20 3.98 1.15 15.24
CA ALA A 20 4.02 2.41 14.54
C ALA A 20 4.03 2.08 13.04
N GLN A 21 3.81 3.09 12.20
CA GLN A 21 3.29 2.90 10.83
C GLN A 21 4.27 3.45 9.80
N GLY A 22 5.54 3.46 10.14
CA GLY A 22 6.58 4.04 9.31
C GLY A 22 7.24 3.01 8.40
N GLU A 23 7.03 1.72 8.67
CA GLU A 23 7.80 0.61 8.14
C GLU A 23 7.73 0.54 6.61
N THR A 24 6.65 1.06 6.02
CA THR A 24 6.41 1.05 4.57
C THR A 24 6.60 2.44 3.93
N SER A 25 7.12 3.42 4.69
CA SER A 25 7.15 4.84 4.30
C SER A 25 8.08 5.11 3.13
N ASN A 26 9.12 4.31 2.93
CA ASN A 26 10.08 4.49 1.86
C ASN A 26 10.07 3.28 0.94
N TRP A 27 9.88 3.54 -0.35
CA TRP A 27 9.96 2.54 -1.41
C TRP A 27 11.15 2.84 -2.29
N LEU A 28 12.03 1.85 -2.47
CA LEU A 28 13.17 1.93 -3.36
C LEU A 28 13.01 0.82 -4.39
N PHE A 29 13.04 1.16 -5.70
CA PHE A 29 12.70 0.22 -6.77
C PHE A 29 13.31 0.63 -8.11
N GLY A 30 13.23 -0.29 -9.08
CA GLY A 30 13.64 -0.05 -10.47
C GLY A 30 15.08 0.42 -10.61
N ASN A 31 15.30 1.40 -11.49
CA ASN A 31 16.64 1.94 -11.77
C ASN A 31 16.82 3.28 -11.07
N GLY A 32 17.33 3.20 -9.84
CA GLY A 32 17.66 4.33 -8.98
C GLY A 32 16.45 5.16 -8.54
N ALA A 33 15.22 4.63 -8.69
CA ALA A 33 13.99 5.28 -8.27
C ALA A 33 13.69 5.02 -6.80
N GLY A 34 12.90 5.92 -6.23
CA GLY A 34 12.30 5.73 -4.93
C GLY A 34 11.30 6.83 -4.61
N ILE A 35 10.41 6.53 -3.68
CA ILE A 35 9.41 7.46 -3.16
C ILE A 35 9.31 7.34 -1.65
N ARG A 36 8.85 8.42 -1.01
CA ARG A 36 8.53 8.47 0.42
C ARG A 36 7.10 8.97 0.60
N PHE A 37 6.33 8.26 1.42
CA PHE A 37 5.02 8.69 1.92
C PHE A 37 5.21 9.62 3.12
N ASN A 38 4.58 10.78 3.06
CA ASN A 38 4.62 11.77 4.12
C ASN A 38 3.34 11.68 4.97
N ASN A 39 3.39 12.22 6.20
CA ASN A 39 2.25 12.19 7.12
C ASN A 39 1.03 12.98 6.61
N ASP A 40 1.25 13.98 5.76
CA ASP A 40 0.20 14.71 5.06
C ASP A 40 -0.38 13.95 3.85
N GLY A 41 0.05 12.69 3.65
CA GLY A 41 -0.31 11.80 2.55
C GLY A 41 0.28 12.15 1.20
N SER A 42 1.10 13.21 1.11
CA SER A 42 1.85 13.52 -0.09
C SER A 42 2.95 12.47 -0.33
N VAL A 43 3.39 12.39 -1.58
CA VAL A 43 4.48 11.50 -2.00
C VAL A 43 5.65 12.35 -2.46
N SER A 44 6.83 12.11 -1.90
CA SER A 44 8.07 12.78 -2.28
C SER A 44 9.04 11.80 -2.93
N ASN A 45 9.94 12.28 -3.80
CA ASN A 45 10.88 11.41 -4.51
C ASN A 45 12.17 11.18 -3.73
N ILE A 46 12.69 9.95 -3.81
CA ILE A 46 14.04 9.58 -3.38
C ILE A 46 14.87 9.29 -4.64
N THR A 47 15.93 10.07 -4.88
CA THR A 47 16.75 9.95 -6.10
C THR A 47 18.14 9.34 -5.86
N LYS A 48 18.39 8.91 -4.62
CA LYS A 48 19.67 8.35 -4.15
C LYS A 48 19.75 6.83 -4.14
N SER A 49 18.63 6.15 -4.45
CA SER A 49 18.59 4.68 -4.54
C SER A 49 19.72 4.14 -5.40
N LYS A 50 20.34 3.06 -4.92
CA LYS A 50 21.39 2.32 -5.64
C LYS A 50 20.87 1.13 -6.42
N LEU A 51 19.57 0.83 -6.32
CA LEU A 51 18.97 -0.29 -7.05
C LEU A 51 19.09 -0.10 -8.56
N ASN A 52 19.32 -1.20 -9.24
CA ASN A 52 19.23 -1.34 -10.69
C ASN A 52 18.64 -2.72 -10.99
N THR A 53 17.33 -2.84 -10.77
CA THR A 53 16.58 -4.10 -10.84
C THR A 53 15.42 -4.00 -11.83
N ILE A 54 15.06 -5.12 -12.45
CA ILE A 54 13.99 -5.21 -13.44
C ILE A 54 12.66 -5.48 -12.74
N GLU A 55 12.63 -6.46 -11.85
CA GLU A 55 11.42 -6.96 -11.21
C GLU A 55 11.51 -6.70 -9.70
N GLY A 56 11.84 -7.72 -8.91
CA GLY A 56 11.76 -7.64 -7.46
C GLY A 56 12.76 -6.69 -6.80
N CYS A 57 12.31 -6.17 -5.66
CA CYS A 57 13.10 -5.41 -4.69
C CYS A 57 12.40 -5.49 -3.32
N ALA A 58 13.05 -5.04 -2.27
CA ALA A 58 12.43 -4.84 -0.96
C ALA A 58 13.04 -3.62 -0.26
N SER A 59 12.24 -2.97 0.58
CA SER A 59 12.69 -1.87 1.45
C SER A 59 11.96 -1.94 2.77
N ILE A 60 12.60 -1.47 3.85
CA ILE A 60 11.97 -1.35 5.16
C ILE A 60 12.43 -0.08 5.85
N SER A 61 11.53 0.51 6.61
CA SER A 61 11.79 1.71 7.40
C SER A 61 11.56 1.41 8.88
N ASP A 62 12.00 2.32 9.75
CA ASP A 62 11.64 2.28 11.15
C ASP A 62 10.21 2.76 11.34
N SER A 63 9.75 2.68 12.58
CA SER A 63 8.39 3.02 12.97
C SER A 63 8.09 4.53 12.84
N PHE A 64 9.11 5.38 12.68
CA PHE A 64 8.98 6.82 12.38
C PHE A 64 9.08 7.12 10.87
N GLY A 65 9.22 6.10 10.04
CA GLY A 65 9.34 6.20 8.60
C GLY A 65 10.74 6.57 8.12
N ASN A 66 11.79 6.44 8.93
CA ASN A 66 13.16 6.60 8.46
C ASN A 66 13.60 5.32 7.74
N LEU A 67 14.25 5.44 6.58
CA LEU A 67 14.74 4.29 5.84
C LEU A 67 15.80 3.53 6.66
N LEU A 68 15.59 2.24 6.89
CA LEU A 68 16.58 1.37 7.54
C LEU A 68 17.50 0.74 6.51
N PHE A 69 16.93 -0.02 5.56
CA PHE A 69 17.68 -0.64 4.47
C PHE A 69 16.76 -1.11 3.34
N TYR A 70 17.36 -1.45 2.21
CA TYR A 70 16.68 -1.94 1.01
C TYR A 70 17.60 -2.86 0.19
N THR A 71 17.03 -3.68 -0.68
CA THR A 71 17.75 -4.69 -1.46
C THR A 71 17.04 -5.01 -2.77
N ASP A 72 17.79 -5.49 -3.76
CA ASP A 72 17.28 -6.14 -4.98
C ASP A 72 17.16 -7.67 -4.83
N GLY A 73 17.51 -8.21 -3.66
CA GLY A 73 17.62 -9.65 -3.40
C GLY A 73 19.05 -10.18 -3.44
N ILE A 74 20.01 -9.41 -3.96
CA ILE A 74 21.45 -9.79 -4.03
C ILE A 74 22.29 -8.89 -3.14
N THR A 75 22.07 -7.57 -3.21
CA THR A 75 22.85 -6.56 -2.47
C THR A 75 21.97 -5.75 -1.54
N VAL A 76 22.32 -5.75 -0.26
CA VAL A 76 21.67 -4.96 0.78
C VAL A 76 22.36 -3.60 0.92
N TYR A 77 21.58 -2.53 0.83
CA TYR A 77 22.01 -1.15 1.04
C TYR A 77 21.38 -0.59 2.32
N ASN A 78 22.19 0.07 3.15
CA ASN A 78 21.72 0.71 4.38
C ASN A 78 20.96 2.04 4.12
N GLY A 79 20.44 2.65 5.17
CA GLY A 79 19.72 3.94 5.11
C GLY A 79 20.54 5.13 4.58
N ASN A 80 21.87 5.03 4.58
CA ASN A 80 22.77 6.01 3.95
C ASN A 80 23.00 5.76 2.46
N HIS A 81 22.37 4.73 1.89
CA HIS A 81 22.56 4.26 0.51
C HIS A 81 23.97 3.75 0.22
N GLU A 82 24.63 3.20 1.22
CA GLU A 82 25.90 2.48 1.12
C GLU A 82 25.64 0.98 1.21
N THR A 83 26.50 0.16 0.60
CA THR A 83 26.41 -1.30 0.74
C THR A 83 26.56 -1.66 2.22
N MET A 84 25.58 -2.36 2.77
CA MET A 84 25.58 -2.81 4.16
C MET A 84 26.74 -3.78 4.39
N LEU A 85 27.36 -3.75 5.57
CA LEU A 85 28.46 -4.67 5.87
C LEU A 85 27.98 -6.13 5.74
N ASN A 86 28.73 -6.92 4.98
CA ASN A 86 28.38 -8.30 4.61
C ASN A 86 27.08 -8.44 3.79
N GLY A 87 26.58 -7.35 3.21
CA GLY A 87 25.30 -7.27 2.49
C GLY A 87 25.30 -7.73 1.04
N GLU A 88 26.44 -8.17 0.50
CA GLU A 88 26.54 -8.72 -0.85
C GLU A 88 26.34 -10.25 -0.86
N ASP A 89 26.14 -10.82 -2.05
CA ASP A 89 26.02 -12.27 -2.30
C ASP A 89 24.80 -12.94 -1.62
N LEU A 90 23.66 -12.24 -1.52
CA LEU A 90 22.39 -12.90 -1.21
C LEU A 90 21.88 -13.69 -2.43
N LEU A 91 21.08 -14.74 -2.19
CA LEU A 91 20.58 -15.66 -3.23
C LEU A 91 19.14 -15.32 -3.66
N GLY A 92 18.90 -14.07 -4.03
CA GLY A 92 17.72 -13.68 -4.81
C GLY A 92 18.14 -13.33 -6.23
N ASP A 93 17.18 -13.02 -7.10
CA ASP A 93 17.47 -12.64 -8.48
C ASP A 93 16.66 -11.41 -8.93
N PRO A 94 17.25 -10.40 -9.60
CA PRO A 94 16.56 -9.21 -10.10
C PRO A 94 15.45 -9.47 -11.12
N SER A 95 15.40 -10.66 -11.72
CA SER A 95 14.34 -11.13 -12.61
C SER A 95 13.26 -11.93 -11.89
N SER A 96 13.45 -12.30 -10.63
CA SER A 96 12.36 -12.82 -9.79
C SER A 96 11.32 -11.74 -9.52
N THR A 97 10.06 -12.04 -9.84
CA THR A 97 8.89 -11.18 -9.66
C THR A 97 8.83 -10.49 -8.28
N GLN A 98 9.09 -11.23 -7.19
CA GLN A 98 9.16 -10.72 -5.81
C GLN A 98 10.49 -11.15 -5.13
N SER A 99 11.63 -10.88 -5.77
CA SER A 99 13.00 -11.30 -5.39
C SER A 99 13.37 -11.25 -3.91
N ALA A 100 12.79 -10.32 -3.14
CA ALA A 100 13.02 -10.22 -1.71
C ALA A 100 11.78 -9.78 -0.92
N LEU A 101 11.73 -10.18 0.35
CA LEU A 101 10.78 -9.69 1.35
C LEU A 101 11.50 -9.50 2.69
N ILE A 102 11.30 -8.33 3.31
CA ILE A 102 11.90 -8.00 4.61
C ILE A 102 10.85 -8.18 5.71
N VAL A 103 11.21 -8.92 6.76
CA VAL A 103 10.33 -9.26 7.88
C VAL A 103 11.04 -8.95 9.20
N PRO A 104 10.51 -8.08 10.08
CA PRO A 104 11.08 -7.87 11.40
C PRO A 104 10.95 -9.14 12.26
N LYS A 105 11.92 -9.37 13.14
CA LYS A 105 11.82 -10.44 14.13
C LYS A 105 10.84 -10.01 15.23
N PRO A 106 9.80 -10.81 15.55
CA PRO A 106 8.88 -10.49 16.62
C PRO A 106 9.60 -10.29 17.97
N GLU A 107 9.18 -9.25 18.70
CA GLU A 107 9.72 -8.81 19.99
C GLU A 107 11.21 -8.40 19.99
N ASP A 108 11.79 -8.13 18.82
CA ASP A 108 13.20 -7.75 18.69
C ASP A 108 13.36 -6.63 17.65
N PRO A 109 13.48 -5.36 18.10
CA PRO A 109 13.46 -4.20 17.20
C PRO A 109 14.71 -4.09 16.34
N ASP A 110 15.78 -4.82 16.68
CA ASP A 110 17.08 -4.69 16.01
C ASP A 110 17.32 -5.78 14.96
N LEU A 111 16.49 -6.84 14.93
CA LEU A 111 16.69 -7.99 14.04
C LEU A 111 15.64 -8.07 12.94
N PHE A 112 16.10 -8.27 11.72
CA PHE A 112 15.26 -8.45 10.54
C PHE A 112 15.70 -9.68 9.74
N TYR A 113 14.74 -10.31 9.07
CA TYR A 113 14.98 -11.36 8.09
C TYR A 113 14.79 -10.80 6.69
N ILE A 114 15.73 -11.10 5.80
CA ILE A 114 15.56 -10.93 4.35
C ILE A 114 15.30 -12.31 3.78
N PHE A 115 14.07 -12.55 3.33
CA PHE A 115 13.75 -13.72 2.52
C PHE A 115 14.05 -13.41 1.07
N THR A 116 14.72 -14.32 0.37
CA THR A 116 15.00 -14.20 -1.06
C THR A 116 14.40 -15.37 -1.81
N VAL A 117 13.83 -15.08 -2.98
CA VAL A 117 13.36 -16.07 -3.95
C VAL A 117 14.15 -15.89 -5.23
N ASP A 118 14.65 -17.01 -5.73
CA ASP A 118 15.45 -17.09 -6.94
C ASP A 118 14.59 -17.52 -8.15
N THR A 119 15.16 -17.38 -9.35
CA THR A 119 14.60 -17.91 -10.59
C THR A 119 15.72 -18.20 -11.56
N SER A 120 15.52 -19.17 -12.44
CA SER A 120 16.45 -19.48 -13.53
C SER A 120 16.13 -18.61 -14.75
N ALA A 121 16.87 -17.51 -14.96
CA ALA A 121 16.62 -16.58 -16.06
C ALA A 121 17.08 -17.11 -17.44
N PHE A 122 18.02 -18.06 -17.47
CA PHE A 122 18.54 -18.66 -18.70
C PHE A 122 19.08 -20.08 -18.45
N ALA A 123 19.39 -20.82 -19.52
CA ALA A 123 19.93 -22.18 -19.40
C ALA A 123 21.26 -22.18 -18.63
N GLU A 124 21.36 -23.06 -17.63
CA GLU A 124 22.50 -23.21 -16.69
C GLU A 124 22.57 -22.17 -15.55
N ASP A 125 21.58 -21.28 -15.43
CA ASP A 125 21.37 -20.45 -14.25
C ASP A 125 20.79 -21.32 -13.11
N PRO A 126 21.50 -21.51 -11.98
CA PRO A 126 21.00 -22.34 -10.90
C PRO A 126 19.86 -21.64 -10.17
N ASP A 127 18.71 -22.29 -10.06
CA ASP A 127 17.67 -21.87 -9.12
C ASP A 127 18.06 -22.29 -7.69
N LEU A 128 18.13 -21.31 -6.80
CA LEU A 128 18.53 -21.44 -5.40
C LEU A 128 17.33 -21.42 -4.43
N GLY A 129 16.11 -21.32 -4.96
CA GLY A 129 14.85 -21.43 -4.24
C GLY A 129 14.63 -20.35 -3.19
N LEU A 130 14.05 -20.74 -2.04
CA LEU A 130 13.72 -19.84 -0.94
C LEU A 130 14.82 -19.88 0.12
N ASN A 131 15.44 -18.74 0.38
CA ASN A 131 16.47 -18.58 1.41
C ASN A 131 16.08 -17.45 2.38
N TYR A 132 16.70 -17.43 3.56
CA TYR A 132 16.68 -16.24 4.41
C TYR A 132 18.07 -15.83 4.92
N SER A 133 18.23 -14.55 5.16
CA SER A 133 19.40 -13.94 5.80
C SER A 133 18.96 -13.11 7.01
N VAL A 134 19.86 -12.90 7.98
CA VAL A 134 19.57 -12.12 9.19
C VAL A 134 20.35 -10.81 9.14
N VAL A 135 19.65 -9.71 9.32
CA VAL A 135 20.19 -8.36 9.48
C VAL A 135 20.06 -7.97 10.94
N ASP A 136 21.16 -7.45 11.51
CA ASP A 136 21.17 -6.80 12.81
C ASP A 136 21.45 -5.31 12.60
N ILE A 137 20.44 -4.47 12.77
CA ILE A 137 20.54 -3.02 12.54
C ILE A 137 21.22 -2.28 13.69
N SER A 138 21.44 -2.92 14.84
CA SER A 138 22.13 -2.29 15.98
C SER A 138 23.64 -2.21 15.79
N GLN A 139 24.18 -2.99 14.83
CA GLN A 139 25.60 -3.06 14.52
C GLN A 139 26.04 -1.96 13.52
N ASP A 140 27.36 -1.83 13.34
CA ASP A 140 28.00 -0.84 12.46
C ASP A 140 27.48 0.59 12.70
N ASP A 141 27.49 1.00 13.97
CA ASP A 141 27.00 2.32 14.43
C ASP A 141 25.55 2.63 14.00
N GLY A 142 24.70 1.60 13.90
CA GLY A 142 23.30 1.72 13.50
C GLY A 142 23.04 1.60 12.00
N LEU A 143 24.07 1.32 11.19
CA LEU A 143 23.94 1.11 9.73
C LEU A 143 23.59 -0.34 9.37
N GLY A 144 23.73 -1.25 10.33
CA GLY A 144 23.36 -2.64 10.22
C GLY A 144 24.40 -3.53 9.55
N VAL A 145 24.32 -4.82 9.89
CA VAL A 145 25.21 -5.87 9.37
C VAL A 145 24.36 -7.09 9.01
N VAL A 146 24.63 -7.71 7.86
CA VAL A 146 24.09 -9.05 7.58
C VAL A 146 24.91 -10.08 8.37
N THR A 147 24.34 -10.65 9.43
CA THR A 147 25.04 -11.53 10.38
C THR A 147 24.98 -13.01 9.98
N VAL A 148 23.92 -13.41 9.28
CA VAL A 148 23.73 -14.76 8.73
C VAL A 148 23.24 -14.62 7.30
N LYS A 149 23.80 -15.41 6.37
CA LYS A 149 23.41 -15.39 4.95
C LYS A 149 22.86 -16.72 4.48
N ASN A 150 21.85 -16.64 3.63
CA ASN A 150 21.44 -17.69 2.69
C ASN A 150 21.12 -19.04 3.35
N VAL A 151 20.37 -19.01 4.45
CA VAL A 151 19.83 -20.23 5.07
C VAL A 151 18.70 -20.75 4.20
N ASN A 152 18.93 -21.87 3.53
CA ASN A 152 17.97 -22.47 2.61
C ASN A 152 16.76 -23.08 3.34
N LEU A 153 15.56 -22.74 2.87
CA LEU A 153 14.28 -23.29 3.31
C LEU A 153 13.67 -24.22 2.24
N LEU A 154 13.78 -23.85 0.97
CA LEU A 154 13.38 -24.66 -0.18
C LEU A 154 14.45 -24.58 -1.27
N GLN A 155 14.69 -25.70 -1.96
CA GLN A 155 15.67 -25.74 -3.05
C GLN A 155 15.13 -25.16 -4.35
N ASP A 156 13.80 -25.13 -4.50
CA ASP A 156 13.09 -24.59 -5.65
C ASP A 156 11.72 -24.08 -5.17
N CYS A 157 11.33 -22.92 -5.65
CA CYS A 157 10.02 -22.33 -5.47
C CYS A 157 9.73 -21.38 -6.62
N SER A 158 8.48 -20.94 -6.71
CA SER A 158 8.12 -19.89 -7.64
C SER A 158 8.64 -18.51 -7.22
N GLU A 159 8.63 -17.55 -8.14
CA GLU A 159 9.17 -16.19 -7.96
C GLU A 159 8.40 -15.29 -6.99
N LYS A 160 7.45 -15.86 -6.23
CA LYS A 160 6.43 -15.14 -5.49
C LYS A 160 6.49 -15.46 -4.01
N ILE A 161 6.42 -14.42 -3.20
CA ILE A 161 6.51 -14.50 -1.74
C ILE A 161 5.66 -13.38 -1.13
N THR A 162 5.04 -13.67 0.01
CA THR A 162 4.23 -12.69 0.73
C THR A 162 4.27 -12.95 2.23
N ALA A 163 3.82 -11.98 3.02
CA ALA A 163 3.70 -12.16 4.46
C ALA A 163 2.50 -11.46 5.06
N VAL A 164 2.06 -11.98 6.20
CA VAL A 164 0.90 -11.50 6.96
C VAL A 164 1.08 -11.80 8.44
N ILE A 165 0.55 -10.94 9.32
CA ILE A 165 0.60 -11.16 10.76
C ILE A 165 -0.36 -12.31 11.11
N LYS A 166 0.11 -13.29 11.88
CA LYS A 166 -0.69 -14.41 12.40
C LYS A 166 -1.76 -13.90 13.36
N ASN A 167 -1.33 -13.15 14.37
CA ASN A 167 -2.17 -12.43 15.31
C ASN A 167 -1.34 -11.35 16.03
N CYS A 168 -2.02 -10.40 16.65
CA CYS A 168 -1.41 -9.25 17.33
C CYS A 168 -0.74 -9.59 18.68
N PHE A 169 -1.02 -10.75 19.29
CA PHE A 169 -0.53 -11.11 20.62
C PHE A 169 0.84 -11.78 20.56
N GLU A 170 0.93 -12.82 19.74
CA GLU A 170 2.18 -13.54 19.48
C GLU A 170 3.08 -12.74 18.55
N GLN A 171 2.50 -11.79 17.78
CA GLN A 171 3.16 -11.01 16.73
C GLN A 171 3.89 -11.90 15.71
N SER A 172 3.62 -13.21 15.70
CA SER A 172 4.16 -14.13 14.72
C SER A 172 3.72 -13.72 13.32
N ILE A 173 4.59 -13.92 12.35
CA ILE A 173 4.36 -13.55 10.96
C ILE A 173 4.39 -14.83 10.13
N TRP A 174 3.42 -15.01 9.26
CA TRP A 174 3.47 -16.04 8.22
C TRP A 174 4.20 -15.50 7.01
N VAL A 175 5.18 -16.24 6.51
CA VAL A 175 5.80 -16.03 5.20
C VAL A 175 5.39 -17.18 4.30
N VAL A 176 4.76 -16.87 3.16
CA VAL A 176 4.19 -17.86 2.25
C VAL A 176 4.80 -17.75 0.87
N THR A 177 5.11 -18.91 0.29
CA THR A 177 5.47 -19.07 -1.13
C THR A 177 4.74 -20.28 -1.74
N LEU A 178 4.79 -20.40 -3.05
CA LEU A 178 4.29 -21.55 -3.81
C LEU A 178 5.48 -22.34 -4.38
N ALA A 179 5.48 -23.66 -4.19
CA ALA A 179 6.50 -24.56 -4.69
C ALA A 179 5.89 -25.92 -5.07
N SER A 180 6.73 -26.83 -5.57
CA SER A 180 6.33 -28.22 -5.74
C SER A 180 6.19 -28.93 -4.38
N GLN A 181 5.47 -30.05 -4.35
CA GLN A 181 5.23 -30.80 -3.11
C GLN A 181 6.52 -31.28 -2.41
N ASN A 182 7.58 -31.54 -3.18
CA ASN A 182 8.88 -31.92 -2.64
C ASN A 182 9.79 -30.72 -2.32
N GLY A 183 9.49 -29.52 -2.84
CA GLY A 183 10.28 -28.29 -2.62
C GLY A 183 11.64 -28.31 -3.31
N ILE A 184 11.78 -29.11 -4.37
CA ILE A 184 13.04 -29.35 -5.09
C ILE A 184 12.86 -29.19 -6.60
N ASN A 185 11.78 -29.74 -7.16
CA ASN A 185 11.47 -29.62 -8.58
C ASN A 185 10.03 -30.05 -8.89
N GLY A 186 9.58 -29.68 -10.09
CA GLY A 186 8.32 -30.13 -10.67
C GLY A 186 7.22 -29.09 -10.57
N VAL A 187 6.00 -29.52 -10.89
CA VAL A 187 4.84 -28.63 -10.96
C VAL A 187 4.56 -27.98 -9.61
N LEU A 188 4.35 -26.67 -9.63
CA LEU A 188 4.10 -25.84 -8.46
C LEU A 188 2.62 -26.03 -8.05
N ASN A 189 2.41 -26.68 -6.91
CA ASN A 189 1.06 -27.06 -6.47
C ASN A 189 0.87 -27.05 -4.95
N THR A 190 1.90 -26.64 -4.21
CA THR A 190 1.93 -26.69 -2.75
C THR A 190 2.37 -25.34 -2.20
N PHE A 191 1.52 -24.74 -1.38
CA PHE A 191 1.89 -23.57 -0.60
C PHE A 191 2.66 -23.98 0.64
N TYR A 192 3.68 -23.21 0.97
CA TYR A 192 4.55 -23.38 2.13
C TYR A 192 4.43 -22.13 3.00
N ALA A 193 3.81 -22.26 4.18
CA ALA A 193 3.70 -21.20 5.16
C ALA A 193 4.70 -21.43 6.30
N TYR A 194 5.73 -20.58 6.38
CA TYR A 194 6.71 -20.56 7.46
C TYR A 194 6.29 -19.57 8.53
N GLU A 195 6.31 -19.99 9.80
CA GLU A 195 6.08 -19.10 10.92
C GLU A 195 7.39 -18.43 11.34
N ILE A 196 7.36 -17.11 11.50
CA ILE A 196 8.42 -16.31 12.07
C ILE A 196 7.91 -15.86 13.43
N ASN A 197 8.53 -16.34 14.49
CA ASN A 197 8.13 -16.03 15.87
C ASN A 197 9.32 -15.50 16.68
N THR A 198 9.16 -15.35 18.00
CA THR A 198 10.20 -14.83 18.89
C THR A 198 11.49 -15.68 18.91
N SER A 199 11.40 -16.97 18.55
CA SER A 199 12.55 -17.87 18.37
C SER A 199 13.21 -17.75 16.98
N GLY A 200 12.61 -16.99 16.06
CA GLY A 200 13.06 -16.77 14.70
C GLY A 200 12.26 -17.56 13.66
N VAL A 201 12.92 -17.92 12.55
CA VAL A 201 12.29 -18.64 11.44
C VAL A 201 12.07 -20.11 11.82
N VAL A 202 10.82 -20.55 11.90
CA VAL A 202 10.45 -21.96 12.09
C VAL A 202 10.65 -22.71 10.78
N SER A 203 11.69 -23.54 10.68
CA SER A 203 12.07 -24.20 9.42
C SER A 203 11.12 -25.30 8.94
N THR A 204 10.11 -25.67 9.73
CA THR A 204 9.08 -26.63 9.34
C THR A 204 7.81 -25.87 8.93
N PRO A 205 7.44 -25.85 7.64
CA PRO A 205 6.30 -25.10 7.16
C PRO A 205 4.99 -25.87 7.36
N VAL A 206 3.90 -25.12 7.46
CA VAL A 206 2.56 -25.64 7.20
C VAL A 206 2.41 -25.76 5.68
N LYS A 207 2.11 -26.97 5.19
CA LYS A 207 1.97 -27.24 3.75
C LYS A 207 0.50 -27.40 3.37
N THR A 208 0.08 -26.72 2.31
CA THR A 208 -1.22 -26.94 1.67
C THR A 208 -1.01 -27.31 0.21
N THR A 209 -1.29 -28.57 -0.14
CA THR A 209 -1.17 -29.08 -1.51
C THR A 209 -2.54 -29.13 -2.18
N PHE A 210 -2.62 -28.62 -3.41
CA PHE A 210 -3.79 -28.72 -4.28
C PHE A 210 -3.48 -29.66 -5.46
N PRO A 211 -3.89 -30.93 -5.43
CA PRO A 211 -3.52 -31.91 -6.46
C PRO A 211 -3.92 -31.54 -7.89
N GLY A 212 -4.98 -30.73 -8.05
CA GLY A 212 -5.43 -30.24 -9.36
C GLY A 212 -4.76 -28.95 -9.84
N LEU A 213 -3.96 -28.30 -8.99
CA LEU A 213 -3.23 -27.09 -9.36
C LEU A 213 -1.98 -27.51 -10.14
N GLN A 214 -1.84 -27.00 -11.36
CA GLN A 214 -0.75 -27.35 -12.26
C GLN A 214 -0.07 -26.09 -12.80
N ILE A 215 0.74 -25.44 -11.96
CA ILE A 215 1.47 -24.23 -12.34
C ILE A 215 2.89 -24.61 -12.76
N GLU A 216 3.25 -24.26 -13.99
CA GLU A 216 4.59 -24.41 -14.57
C GLU A 216 5.31 -23.07 -14.69
N ASP A 217 4.58 -21.96 -14.85
CA ASP A 217 5.13 -20.62 -14.88
C ASP A 217 5.32 -20.06 -13.46
N PRO A 218 6.56 -19.78 -13.03
CA PRO A 218 6.82 -19.34 -11.67
C PRO A 218 6.43 -17.88 -11.44
N ARG A 219 6.18 -17.09 -12.49
CA ARG A 219 6.01 -15.64 -12.45
C ARG A 219 4.65 -15.20 -11.91
N GLY A 220 4.58 -13.93 -11.50
CA GLY A 220 3.37 -13.28 -10.98
C GLY A 220 3.40 -13.09 -9.46
N TYR A 221 2.52 -12.23 -8.94
CA TYR A 221 2.52 -11.85 -7.54
C TYR A 221 1.71 -12.81 -6.66
N LEU A 222 2.14 -12.95 -5.41
CA LEU A 222 1.42 -13.56 -4.31
C LEU A 222 1.06 -12.47 -3.29
N LYS A 223 -0.22 -12.35 -2.93
CA LYS A 223 -0.71 -11.27 -2.06
C LYS A 223 -1.79 -11.73 -1.10
N PHE A 224 -1.61 -11.42 0.18
CA PHE A 224 -2.69 -11.47 1.16
C PHE A 224 -3.58 -10.24 1.06
N SER A 225 -4.87 -10.39 1.39
CA SER A 225 -5.70 -9.25 1.76
C SER A 225 -5.21 -8.64 3.08
N PRO A 226 -5.36 -7.31 3.28
CA PRO A 226 -4.94 -6.65 4.51
C PRO A 226 -5.55 -7.24 5.80
N ASP A 227 -6.80 -7.73 5.72
CA ASP A 227 -7.50 -8.41 6.81
C ASP A 227 -7.02 -9.85 7.09
N SER A 228 -6.04 -10.34 6.33
CA SER A 228 -5.42 -11.66 6.49
C SER A 228 -6.34 -12.85 6.20
N GLN A 229 -7.47 -12.65 5.50
CA GLN A 229 -8.44 -13.73 5.23
C GLN A 229 -8.35 -14.33 3.83
N LYS A 230 -7.77 -13.61 2.86
CA LYS A 230 -7.69 -14.03 1.47
C LYS A 230 -6.25 -14.05 0.98
N LEU A 231 -5.96 -14.95 0.04
CA LEU A 231 -4.68 -15.03 -0.65
C LEU A 231 -4.95 -15.08 -2.16
N ALA A 232 -4.46 -14.09 -2.90
CA ALA A 232 -4.53 -14.04 -4.36
C ALA A 232 -3.17 -14.41 -4.97
N VAL A 233 -3.21 -15.18 -6.05
CA VAL A 233 -2.03 -15.76 -6.70
C VAL A 233 -2.14 -15.60 -8.21
N ALA A 234 -1.29 -14.75 -8.76
CA ALA A 234 -1.11 -14.63 -10.20
C ALA A 234 -0.03 -15.63 -10.62
N ASN A 235 -0.38 -16.50 -11.57
CA ASN A 235 0.50 -17.55 -12.11
C ASN A 235 0.79 -17.30 -13.60
N PHE A 236 0.77 -16.03 -14.01
CA PHE A 236 1.08 -15.59 -15.37
C PHE A 236 0.33 -16.34 -16.49
N THR A 237 0.95 -17.31 -17.18
CA THR A 237 0.28 -18.12 -18.22
C THR A 237 -0.69 -19.15 -17.69
N ASP A 238 -0.55 -19.54 -16.42
CA ASP A 238 -1.33 -20.61 -15.81
C ASP A 238 -2.53 -20.09 -14.99
N GLY A 239 -2.83 -18.80 -15.14
CA GLY A 239 -4.07 -18.17 -14.67
C GLY A 239 -3.93 -17.43 -13.34
N LEU A 240 -5.09 -17.14 -12.73
CA LEU A 240 -5.24 -16.39 -11.50
C LEU A 240 -6.15 -17.15 -10.55
N ASN A 241 -5.73 -17.26 -9.29
CA ASN A 241 -6.49 -17.93 -8.24
C ASN A 241 -6.64 -17.07 -7.00
N LEU A 242 -7.80 -17.20 -6.35
CA LEU A 242 -8.08 -16.67 -5.02
C LEU A 242 -8.32 -17.84 -4.06
N TYR A 243 -7.84 -17.70 -2.84
CA TYR A 243 -7.99 -18.70 -1.78
C TYR A 243 -8.45 -18.02 -0.48
N ASP A 244 -9.02 -18.83 0.40
CA ASP A 244 -9.17 -18.47 1.81
C ASP A 244 -7.89 -18.83 2.58
N PHE A 245 -7.52 -17.98 3.54
CA PHE A 245 -6.40 -18.19 4.45
C PHE A 245 -6.86 -18.16 5.90
N ASP A 246 -6.43 -19.14 6.68
CA ASP A 246 -6.61 -19.14 8.13
C ASP A 246 -5.30 -18.68 8.80
N ALA A 247 -5.26 -17.40 9.18
CA ALA A 247 -4.10 -16.82 9.86
C ALA A 247 -3.76 -17.50 11.19
N THR A 248 -4.69 -18.21 11.83
CA THR A 248 -4.39 -18.94 13.08
C THR A 248 -3.53 -20.18 12.81
N THR A 249 -3.85 -20.90 11.72
CA THR A 249 -3.24 -22.20 11.43
C THR A 249 -2.21 -22.18 10.30
N GLY A 250 -2.18 -21.12 9.49
CA GLY A 250 -1.38 -21.03 8.27
C GLY A 250 -1.92 -21.88 7.11
N LEU A 251 -3.14 -22.42 7.22
CA LEU A 251 -3.75 -23.25 6.19
C LEU A 251 -4.43 -22.42 5.10
N ILE A 252 -4.29 -22.87 3.87
CA ILE A 252 -4.93 -22.30 2.68
C ILE A 252 -6.05 -23.24 2.21
N SER A 253 -7.17 -22.69 1.73
CA SER A 253 -8.31 -23.51 1.31
C SER A 253 -9.16 -22.82 0.23
N ASN A 254 -10.21 -23.51 -0.24
CA ASN A 254 -11.24 -22.97 -1.13
C ASN A 254 -10.69 -22.25 -2.38
N PRO A 255 -9.97 -22.96 -3.28
CA PRO A 255 -9.46 -22.37 -4.51
C PRO A 255 -10.59 -21.91 -5.42
N ILE A 256 -10.54 -20.64 -5.85
CA ILE A 256 -11.42 -20.03 -6.84
C ILE A 256 -10.55 -19.62 -8.03
N ALA A 257 -10.87 -20.14 -9.21
CA ALA A 257 -10.23 -19.71 -10.46
C ALA A 257 -10.92 -18.44 -10.99
N ILE A 258 -10.11 -17.48 -11.45
CA ILE A 258 -10.57 -16.21 -11.99
C ILE A 258 -10.17 -16.16 -13.47
N GLU A 259 -11.18 -16.03 -14.33
CA GLU A 259 -11.02 -15.97 -15.78
C GLU A 259 -11.11 -14.51 -16.24
N LEU A 260 -9.94 -13.90 -16.47
CA LEU A 260 -9.87 -12.51 -16.94
C LEU A 260 -10.45 -12.40 -18.36
N PRO A 261 -11.33 -11.41 -18.63
CA PRO A 261 -11.91 -11.22 -19.95
C PRO A 261 -10.92 -10.56 -20.92
N GLY A 262 -11.22 -10.65 -22.22
CA GLY A 262 -10.48 -9.94 -23.25
C GLY A 262 -9.20 -10.65 -23.69
N THR A 263 -8.16 -9.88 -24.01
CA THR A 263 -6.89 -10.39 -24.56
C THR A 263 -5.72 -10.32 -23.59
N ASN A 264 -5.82 -9.47 -22.56
CA ASN A 264 -4.80 -9.30 -21.54
C ASN A 264 -5.09 -10.25 -20.37
N THR A 265 -4.91 -11.56 -20.59
CA THR A 265 -5.36 -12.59 -19.63
C THR A 265 -4.23 -13.12 -18.74
N ASN A 266 -2.97 -12.73 -18.98
CA ASN A 266 -1.83 -13.16 -18.18
C ASN A 266 -1.66 -12.25 -16.96
N ALA A 267 -2.21 -12.66 -15.83
CA ALA A 267 -2.13 -11.92 -14.57
C ALA A 267 -0.69 -11.85 -14.05
N TYR A 268 -0.24 -10.67 -13.61
CA TYR A 268 1.10 -10.48 -13.07
C TYR A 268 1.06 -9.76 -11.72
N GLY A 269 0.79 -8.46 -11.70
CA GLY A 269 0.73 -7.67 -10.46
C GLY A 269 -0.63 -7.81 -9.79
N LEU A 270 -0.63 -7.94 -8.47
CA LEU A 270 -1.84 -8.04 -7.64
C LEU A 270 -1.78 -7.03 -6.50
N GLU A 271 -2.93 -6.48 -6.13
CA GLU A 271 -3.08 -5.75 -4.87
C GLU A 271 -4.53 -5.76 -4.40
N PHE A 272 -4.76 -5.87 -3.10
CA PHE A 272 -6.09 -5.71 -2.51
C PHE A 272 -6.34 -4.24 -2.16
N SER A 273 -7.61 -3.84 -2.14
CA SER A 273 -8.01 -2.57 -1.54
C SER A 273 -7.72 -2.56 -0.04
N PRO A 274 -7.50 -1.37 0.57
CA PRO A 274 -7.31 -1.23 2.01
C PRO A 274 -8.40 -1.92 2.86
N ASP A 275 -9.65 -1.89 2.40
CA ASP A 275 -10.78 -2.54 3.07
C ASP A 275 -10.90 -4.06 2.78
N SER A 276 -9.92 -4.65 2.08
CA SER A 276 -9.85 -6.06 1.68
C SER A 276 -10.95 -6.55 0.72
N ARG A 277 -11.88 -5.68 0.30
CA ARG A 277 -13.05 -6.06 -0.51
C ARG A 277 -12.74 -6.24 -1.99
N LEU A 278 -11.89 -5.38 -2.54
CA LEU A 278 -11.60 -5.35 -3.97
C LEU A 278 -10.21 -5.95 -4.23
N LEU A 279 -10.11 -6.77 -5.28
CA LEU A 279 -8.83 -7.25 -5.81
C LEU A 279 -8.55 -6.52 -7.12
N TYR A 280 -7.38 -5.90 -7.21
CA TYR A 280 -6.84 -5.30 -8.43
C TYR A 280 -5.81 -6.21 -9.08
N VAL A 281 -5.87 -6.28 -10.40
CA VAL A 281 -5.00 -7.15 -11.19
C VAL A 281 -4.43 -6.39 -12.38
N HIS A 282 -3.11 -6.31 -12.47
CA HIS A 282 -2.42 -5.91 -13.69
C HIS A 282 -2.12 -7.17 -14.51
N ALA A 283 -2.77 -7.30 -15.65
CA ALA A 283 -2.58 -8.42 -16.57
C ALA A 283 -2.14 -7.93 -17.96
N THR A 284 -1.46 -8.79 -18.71
CA THR A 284 -0.89 -8.47 -20.02
C THR A 284 -1.30 -9.49 -21.09
N ASN A 285 -1.14 -9.14 -22.36
CA ASN A 285 -1.26 -10.07 -23.49
C ASN A 285 -0.03 -10.97 -23.67
N ASN A 286 1.03 -10.77 -22.87
CA ASN A 286 2.28 -11.54 -22.95
C ASN A 286 2.87 -11.59 -24.38
N SER A 287 2.71 -10.51 -25.16
CA SER A 287 3.32 -10.44 -26.49
C SER A 287 4.85 -10.47 -26.38
N GLU A 288 5.52 -11.23 -27.24
CA GLU A 288 6.99 -11.25 -27.35
C GLU A 288 7.53 -10.07 -28.19
N ASN A 289 6.66 -9.42 -28.98
CA ASN A 289 7.04 -8.27 -29.79
C ASN A 289 6.88 -6.97 -29.00
N ASN A 290 7.99 -6.25 -28.79
CA ASN A 290 8.02 -4.97 -28.06
C ASN A 290 6.98 -3.92 -28.52
N GLY A 291 6.53 -3.97 -29.78
CA GLY A 291 5.54 -3.04 -30.34
C GLY A 291 4.08 -3.44 -30.13
N ASP A 292 3.82 -4.67 -29.69
CA ASP A 292 2.48 -5.26 -29.62
C ASP A 292 2.04 -5.50 -28.16
N HIS A 293 2.78 -5.00 -27.18
CA HIS A 293 2.40 -5.14 -25.78
C HIS A 293 1.09 -4.41 -25.48
N SER A 294 0.22 -5.08 -24.74
CA SER A 294 -0.99 -4.52 -24.16
C SER A 294 -1.15 -5.04 -22.74
N SER A 295 -1.68 -4.20 -21.86
CA SER A 295 -2.03 -4.60 -20.50
C SER A 295 -3.29 -3.90 -20.00
N SER A 296 -4.01 -4.63 -19.17
CA SER A 296 -5.24 -4.21 -18.53
C SER A 296 -5.04 -4.10 -17.02
N LEU A 297 -5.73 -3.13 -16.42
CA LEU A 297 -5.95 -3.07 -14.98
C LEU A 297 -7.39 -3.50 -14.72
N PHE A 298 -7.56 -4.65 -14.10
CA PHE A 298 -8.85 -5.16 -13.68
C PHE A 298 -9.10 -4.89 -12.19
N GLN A 299 -10.37 -4.85 -11.84
CA GLN A 299 -10.89 -4.77 -10.49
C GLN A 299 -12.00 -5.80 -10.34
N MET A 300 -12.09 -6.47 -9.19
CA MET A 300 -13.15 -7.44 -8.89
C MET A 300 -13.48 -7.44 -7.39
N ASP A 301 -14.75 -7.70 -7.06
CA ASP A 301 -15.25 -7.76 -5.70
C ASP A 301 -15.15 -9.19 -5.13
N THR A 302 -14.33 -9.34 -4.09
CA THR A 302 -14.03 -10.64 -3.45
C THR A 302 -15.17 -11.14 -2.55
N SER A 303 -16.11 -10.26 -2.21
CA SER A 303 -17.34 -10.60 -1.49
C SER A 303 -18.48 -11.05 -2.43
N SER A 304 -18.30 -10.92 -3.75
CA SER A 304 -19.27 -11.41 -4.73
C SER A 304 -19.46 -12.92 -4.63
N PRO A 305 -20.70 -13.44 -4.64
CA PRO A 305 -20.95 -14.89 -4.69
C PRO A 305 -20.31 -15.58 -5.90
N ASP A 306 -20.15 -14.84 -7.00
CA ASP A 306 -19.37 -15.24 -8.17
C ASP A 306 -18.46 -14.08 -8.58
N ILE A 307 -17.18 -14.19 -8.20
CA ILE A 307 -16.17 -13.16 -8.46
C ILE A 307 -15.96 -12.89 -9.95
N ASN A 308 -16.18 -13.87 -10.83
CA ASN A 308 -15.96 -13.69 -12.27
C ASN A 308 -16.99 -12.70 -12.86
N THR A 309 -18.17 -12.61 -12.25
CA THR A 309 -19.22 -11.66 -12.68
C THR A 309 -18.98 -10.23 -12.20
N SER A 310 -18.07 -10.02 -11.24
CA SER A 310 -17.75 -8.69 -10.70
C SER A 310 -16.54 -8.02 -11.37
N ILE A 311 -15.92 -8.67 -12.36
CA ILE A 311 -14.72 -8.15 -13.04
C ILE A 311 -15.06 -6.90 -13.86
N ILE A 312 -14.30 -5.83 -13.64
CA ILE A 312 -14.34 -4.58 -14.38
C ILE A 312 -12.94 -4.25 -14.88
N GLU A 313 -12.80 -3.92 -16.18
CA GLU A 313 -11.57 -3.34 -16.72
C GLU A 313 -11.60 -1.82 -16.52
N ILE A 314 -10.70 -1.29 -15.70
CA ILE A 314 -10.66 0.15 -15.37
C ILE A 314 -9.60 0.91 -16.18
N ASP A 315 -8.65 0.22 -16.80
CA ASP A 315 -7.66 0.79 -17.72
C ASP A 315 -7.16 -0.27 -18.70
N ASN A 316 -6.89 0.12 -19.95
CA ASN A 316 -6.28 -0.73 -20.98
C ASN A 316 -5.32 0.11 -21.82
N ARG A 317 -4.04 -0.29 -21.89
CA ARG A 317 -2.98 0.51 -22.51
C ARG A 317 -1.90 -0.34 -23.18
N PRO A 318 -1.18 0.23 -24.18
CA PRO A 318 -0.05 -0.43 -24.82
C PRO A 318 1.20 -0.37 -23.93
N ILE A 319 1.13 -1.01 -22.77
CA ILE A 319 2.22 -1.13 -21.80
C ILE A 319 2.43 -2.62 -21.48
N TYR A 320 3.59 -2.92 -20.91
CA TYR A 320 3.96 -4.26 -20.48
C TYR A 320 3.36 -4.60 -19.12
N ARG A 321 3.78 -5.72 -18.53
CA ARG A 321 3.42 -6.11 -17.16
C ARG A 321 4.04 -5.18 -16.11
N GLY A 322 3.44 -5.16 -14.93
CA GLY A 322 3.89 -4.36 -13.82
C GLY A 322 3.22 -4.74 -12.50
N ALA A 323 3.88 -4.42 -11.40
CA ALA A 323 3.42 -4.59 -10.04
C ALA A 323 2.36 -3.57 -9.64
N LEU A 324 1.56 -3.99 -8.67
CA LEU A 324 0.66 -3.16 -7.88
C LEU A 324 1.12 -3.23 -6.41
N GLN A 325 1.09 -2.10 -5.71
CA GLN A 325 1.44 -2.03 -4.29
C GLN A 325 0.63 -0.95 -3.59
N GLN A 326 0.01 -1.27 -2.46
CA GLN A 326 -0.64 -0.29 -1.59
C GLN A 326 0.41 0.53 -0.84
N GLY A 327 0.24 1.85 -0.81
CA GLY A 327 1.03 2.80 -0.03
C GLY A 327 0.39 3.22 1.29
N GLU A 328 1.18 3.81 2.17
CA GLU A 328 0.74 4.27 3.51
C GLU A 328 -0.37 5.31 3.45
N ASN A 329 -0.51 6.03 2.35
CA ASN A 329 -1.60 6.98 2.15
C ASN A 329 -2.91 6.31 1.70
N GLY A 330 -3.02 4.98 1.79
CA GLY A 330 -4.23 4.23 1.47
C GLY A 330 -4.55 4.17 -0.03
N LYS A 331 -3.60 4.53 -0.89
CA LYS A 331 -3.71 4.44 -2.36
C LYS A 331 -2.96 3.24 -2.90
N ILE A 332 -3.32 2.77 -4.10
CA ILE A 332 -2.57 1.72 -4.79
C ILE A 332 -1.75 2.34 -5.92
N TYR A 333 -0.48 1.95 -6.03
CA TYR A 333 0.45 2.42 -7.04
C TYR A 333 0.71 1.31 -8.05
N ARG A 334 0.81 1.69 -9.32
CA ARG A 334 1.06 0.80 -10.43
C ARG A 334 2.39 1.15 -11.09
N SER A 335 3.28 0.19 -11.18
CA SER A 335 4.50 0.36 -11.98
C SER A 335 4.16 0.39 -13.47
N ILE A 336 4.85 1.25 -14.23
CA ILE A 336 4.59 1.43 -15.66
C ILE A 336 5.86 1.12 -16.43
N THR A 337 5.76 0.09 -17.27
CA THR A 337 6.86 -0.40 -18.09
C THR A 337 6.39 -0.58 -19.52
N LYS A 338 7.25 -0.27 -20.50
CA LYS A 338 6.92 -0.38 -21.92
C LYS A 338 7.28 -1.74 -22.50
N SER A 339 8.38 -2.34 -22.04
CA SER A 339 8.83 -3.68 -22.43
C SER A 339 9.71 -4.26 -21.32
N TYR A 340 10.11 -5.53 -21.42
CA TYR A 340 10.96 -6.18 -20.41
C TYR A 340 12.19 -5.33 -19.97
N ASN A 341 12.83 -4.62 -20.92
CA ASN A 341 14.05 -3.84 -20.67
C ASN A 341 13.83 -2.31 -20.64
N GLU A 342 12.61 -1.82 -20.88
CA GLU A 342 12.33 -0.38 -20.98
C GLU A 342 11.23 0.04 -20.00
N GLY A 343 11.64 0.60 -18.86
CA GLY A 343 10.75 1.22 -17.89
C GLY A 343 10.27 2.63 -18.29
N THR A 344 9.63 3.33 -17.35
CA THR A 344 9.21 4.72 -17.53
C THR A 344 9.53 5.59 -16.29
N PRO A 345 9.60 6.93 -16.42
CA PRO A 345 9.86 7.80 -15.29
C PRO A 345 8.60 8.12 -14.46
N TYR A 346 7.60 7.24 -14.47
CA TYR A 346 6.32 7.47 -13.80
C TYR A 346 5.81 6.25 -13.05
N LEU A 347 5.01 6.51 -12.01
CA LEU A 347 4.06 5.54 -11.46
C LEU A 347 2.62 5.99 -11.73
N GLY A 348 1.75 4.99 -11.91
CA GLY A 348 0.31 5.17 -11.88
C GLY A 348 -0.25 5.07 -10.47
N VAL A 349 -1.42 5.65 -10.25
CA VAL A 349 -2.07 5.70 -8.94
C VAL A 349 -3.56 5.43 -9.09
N ILE A 350 -4.09 4.52 -8.29
CA ILE A 350 -5.51 4.35 -8.01
C ILE A 350 -5.79 5.19 -6.75
N ASN A 351 -6.49 6.31 -6.91
CA ASN A 351 -6.66 7.25 -5.79
C ASN A 351 -7.68 6.76 -4.76
N ASN A 352 -8.72 6.05 -5.20
CA ASN A 352 -9.80 5.61 -4.33
C ASN A 352 -9.94 4.08 -4.42
N PRO A 353 -8.99 3.30 -3.87
CA PRO A 353 -8.96 1.86 -4.09
C PRO A 353 -10.14 1.09 -3.46
N ASN A 354 -10.92 1.70 -2.57
CA ASN A 354 -12.14 1.10 -2.05
C ASN A 354 -13.36 1.35 -2.97
N GLU A 355 -13.23 2.19 -3.98
CA GLU A 355 -14.33 2.57 -4.89
C GLU A 355 -14.33 1.72 -6.17
N THR A 356 -15.52 1.40 -6.67
CA THR A 356 -15.69 0.52 -7.84
C THR A 356 -15.67 1.29 -9.16
N GLY A 357 -15.05 0.70 -10.20
CA GLY A 357 -15.06 1.19 -11.57
C GLY A 357 -14.36 2.54 -11.71
N VAL A 358 -15.00 3.47 -12.42
CA VAL A 358 -14.45 4.82 -12.67
C VAL A 358 -14.23 5.63 -11.40
N ALA A 359 -14.98 5.35 -10.32
CA ALA A 359 -14.83 6.02 -9.04
C ALA A 359 -13.50 5.69 -8.35
N ALA A 360 -12.83 4.58 -8.73
CA ALA A 360 -11.47 4.26 -8.31
C ALA A 360 -10.44 5.34 -8.71
N ASN A 361 -10.77 6.15 -9.72
CA ASN A 361 -10.02 7.33 -10.15
C ASN A 361 -8.53 7.01 -10.43
N TYR A 362 -8.30 6.07 -11.36
CA TYR A 362 -6.97 5.69 -11.80
C TYR A 362 -6.33 6.77 -12.68
N LEU A 363 -5.11 7.18 -12.32
CA LEU A 363 -4.28 8.14 -13.03
C LEU A 363 -2.98 7.46 -13.46
N HIS A 364 -2.72 7.40 -14.77
CA HIS A 364 -1.61 6.61 -15.29
C HIS A 364 -0.22 7.20 -15.02
N ASN A 365 0.03 8.48 -15.30
CA ASN A 365 1.36 9.08 -15.08
C ASN A 365 1.29 10.05 -13.90
N ALA A 366 0.89 9.54 -12.74
CA ALA A 366 0.53 10.36 -11.58
C ALA A 366 1.75 10.86 -10.81
N ILE A 367 2.78 10.02 -10.64
CA ILE A 367 3.99 10.37 -9.89
C ILE A 367 5.18 10.45 -10.83
N ASP A 368 5.76 11.65 -10.99
CA ASP A 368 7.03 11.86 -11.70
C ASP A 368 8.21 11.43 -10.82
N LEU A 369 9.07 10.54 -11.34
CA LEU A 369 10.22 9.97 -10.64
C LEU A 369 11.51 10.79 -10.81
N LYS A 370 11.41 12.04 -11.28
CA LYS A 370 12.52 13.01 -11.34
C LYS A 370 13.75 12.49 -12.08
N GLY A 371 13.50 11.86 -13.23
CA GLY A 371 14.54 11.30 -14.11
C GLY A 371 15.05 9.91 -13.70
N LYS A 372 14.44 9.28 -12.70
CA LYS A 372 14.63 7.85 -12.37
C LYS A 372 13.56 7.01 -13.06
N ILE A 373 13.75 5.69 -13.10
CA ILE A 373 12.93 4.80 -13.92
C ILE A 373 12.27 3.72 -13.06
N SER A 374 10.94 3.65 -13.11
CA SER A 374 10.16 2.48 -12.67
C SER A 374 10.35 1.36 -13.68
N MET A 375 10.60 0.15 -13.18
CA MET A 375 10.60 -1.08 -13.96
C MET A 375 9.33 -1.88 -13.61
N GLN A 376 9.41 -3.21 -13.57
CA GLN A 376 8.23 -4.08 -13.47
C GLN A 376 7.78 -4.37 -12.03
N GLY A 377 8.65 -4.20 -11.03
CA GLY A 377 8.34 -4.50 -9.64
C GLY A 377 8.27 -3.28 -8.71
N LEU A 378 7.61 -3.52 -7.57
CA LEU A 378 7.53 -2.62 -6.42
C LEU A 378 7.82 -3.43 -5.15
N PRO A 379 8.33 -2.81 -4.07
CA PRO A 379 8.72 -3.54 -2.86
C PRO A 379 7.49 -4.18 -2.19
N PRO A 380 7.52 -5.50 -1.90
CA PRO A 380 6.47 -6.13 -1.12
C PRO A 380 6.68 -5.88 0.38
N PHE A 381 5.57 -5.86 1.12
CA PHE A 381 5.54 -5.69 2.57
C PHE A 381 4.62 -6.72 3.22
N ILE A 382 4.63 -6.77 4.55
CA ILE A 382 3.65 -7.52 5.33
C ILE A 382 2.27 -6.88 5.12
N GLN A 383 1.32 -7.62 4.55
CA GLN A 383 0.06 -7.04 4.07
C GLN A 383 -0.83 -6.51 5.21
N SER A 384 -0.72 -7.08 6.41
CA SER A 384 -1.44 -6.58 7.59
C SER A 384 -1.06 -5.14 7.98
N PHE A 385 0.08 -4.60 7.52
CA PHE A 385 0.46 -3.21 7.75
C PHE A 385 -0.48 -2.21 7.04
N PHE A 386 -1.31 -2.71 6.12
CA PHE A 386 -2.23 -1.91 5.32
C PHE A 386 -3.71 -2.06 5.74
N GLY A 387 -4.02 -2.87 6.76
CA GLY A 387 -5.37 -3.27 7.17
C GLY A 387 -6.10 -2.28 8.08
N ASN A 388 -5.92 -0.98 7.84
CA ASN A 388 -6.57 0.07 8.63
C ASN A 388 -8.03 0.28 8.17
N THR A 389 -8.97 0.40 9.10
CA THR A 389 -10.37 0.73 8.78
C THR A 389 -10.55 2.22 8.56
N ALA A 390 -11.36 2.60 7.57
CA ALA A 390 -11.62 4.01 7.28
C ALA A 390 -12.50 4.66 8.36
N LEU A 391 -12.15 5.89 8.75
CA LEU A 391 -12.82 6.66 9.80
C LEU A 391 -13.90 7.61 9.27
N VAL A 392 -13.87 7.94 7.99
CA VAL A 392 -14.87 8.80 7.35
C VAL A 392 -16.08 7.95 6.98
N ARG A 393 -17.26 8.34 7.47
CA ARG A 393 -18.54 7.70 7.14
C ARG A 393 -19.31 8.59 6.17
N ASN A 394 -19.55 8.08 4.97
CA ASN A 394 -20.28 8.79 3.93
C ASN A 394 -21.80 8.68 4.13
N ASN A 395 -22.53 9.64 3.57
CA ASN A 395 -24.01 9.67 3.68
C ASN A 395 -24.69 8.46 3.02
N ASP A 396 -24.03 7.80 2.07
CA ASP A 396 -24.51 6.59 1.39
C ASP A 396 -24.22 5.29 2.16
N GLY A 397 -23.58 5.39 3.35
CA GLY A 397 -23.21 4.26 4.19
C GLY A 397 -21.85 3.63 3.86
N THR A 398 -21.13 4.14 2.85
CA THR A 398 -19.76 3.73 2.55
C THR A 398 -18.75 4.43 3.47
N THR A 399 -17.49 4.03 3.37
CA THR A 399 -16.38 4.61 4.13
C THR A 399 -15.28 5.09 3.21
N SER A 400 -14.62 6.20 3.56
CA SER A 400 -13.49 6.73 2.80
C SER A 400 -12.24 6.88 3.67
N SER A 401 -11.07 6.54 3.10
CA SER A 401 -9.77 6.73 3.76
C SER A 401 -9.30 8.18 3.73
N THR A 402 -9.97 9.06 2.98
CA THR A 402 -9.67 10.49 2.88
C THR A 402 -10.93 11.33 2.96
N LEU A 403 -10.82 12.55 3.52
CA LEU A 403 -11.87 13.56 3.50
C LEU A 403 -11.26 14.94 3.23
N THR A 404 -11.86 15.68 2.31
CA THR A 404 -11.54 17.08 2.06
C THR A 404 -12.68 17.96 2.56
N LEU A 405 -12.34 18.97 3.36
CA LEU A 405 -13.24 19.96 3.96
C LEU A 405 -12.78 21.37 3.59
N CYS A 406 -13.69 22.33 3.65
CA CYS A 406 -13.34 23.75 3.68
C CYS A 406 -13.14 24.23 5.13
N ASP A 407 -12.30 25.25 5.32
CA ASP A 407 -12.12 25.91 6.61
C ASP A 407 -13.48 26.37 7.16
N GLY A 408 -13.73 26.06 8.43
CA GLY A 408 -15.00 26.30 9.11
C GLY A 408 -15.97 25.13 9.09
N GLU A 409 -15.83 24.14 8.20
CA GLU A 409 -16.71 22.97 8.14
C GLU A 409 -16.49 21.99 9.30
N PRO A 410 -17.52 21.23 9.72
CA PRO A 410 -17.37 20.26 10.78
C PRO A 410 -16.63 19.00 10.31
N LEU A 411 -15.59 18.61 11.04
CA LEU A 411 -14.91 17.32 10.87
C LEU A 411 -15.55 16.28 11.80
N ASN A 412 -16.04 15.18 11.23
CA ASN A 412 -16.59 14.05 11.98
C ASN A 412 -15.90 12.76 11.54
N LEU A 413 -15.28 12.07 12.50
CA LEU A 413 -14.65 10.77 12.31
C LEU A 413 -15.31 9.75 13.25
N GLU A 414 -15.55 8.55 12.74
CA GLU A 414 -16.21 7.47 13.48
C GLU A 414 -15.50 6.13 13.27
N ALA A 415 -14.95 5.64 14.38
CA ALA A 415 -14.39 4.30 14.52
C ALA A 415 -15.48 3.24 14.66
N ASP A 416 -15.14 1.98 14.34
CA ASP A 416 -16.08 0.86 14.51
C ASP A 416 -16.50 0.67 15.96
N SER A 417 -17.76 0.29 16.16
CA SER A 417 -18.36 0.19 17.48
C SER A 417 -18.15 -1.20 18.10
N ILE A 418 -17.09 -1.35 18.89
CA ILE A 418 -16.82 -2.59 19.65
C ILE A 418 -17.33 -2.44 21.10
N PRO A 419 -18.23 -3.32 21.57
CA PRO A 419 -18.76 -3.27 22.94
C PRO A 419 -17.64 -3.32 23.98
N GLY A 420 -17.61 -2.34 24.89
CA GLY A 420 -16.62 -2.29 25.98
C GLY A 420 -15.20 -1.88 25.57
N ALA A 421 -14.95 -1.60 24.30
CA ALA A 421 -13.63 -1.22 23.83
C ALA A 421 -13.18 0.17 24.31
N LEU A 422 -11.86 0.35 24.37
CA LEU A 422 -11.19 1.61 24.60
C LEU A 422 -10.69 2.20 23.28
N TYR A 423 -10.82 3.52 23.12
CA TYR A 423 -10.42 4.24 21.91
C TYR A 423 -9.30 5.20 22.27
N SER A 424 -8.15 5.06 21.61
CA SER A 424 -7.00 5.94 21.77
C SER A 424 -6.71 6.66 20.46
N TRP A 425 -7.00 7.95 20.42
CA TRP A 425 -6.84 8.79 19.22
C TRP A 425 -5.46 9.45 19.16
N GLU A 426 -4.99 9.66 17.95
CA GLU A 426 -3.81 10.47 17.64
C GLU A 426 -3.98 11.20 16.31
N LYS A 427 -3.21 12.29 16.15
CA LYS A 427 -3.10 13.04 14.90
C LYS A 427 -1.63 13.22 14.57
N ASP A 428 -1.21 12.80 13.37
CA ASP A 428 0.18 12.87 12.90
C ASP A 428 1.19 12.25 13.90
N GLY A 429 0.78 11.14 14.55
CA GLY A 429 1.55 10.45 15.59
C GLY A 429 1.57 11.16 16.95
N THR A 430 0.85 12.28 17.11
CA THR A 430 0.70 12.97 18.39
C THR A 430 -0.58 12.50 19.09
N PRO A 431 -0.50 11.91 20.29
CA PRO A 431 -1.67 11.43 21.01
C PRO A 431 -2.68 12.54 21.35
N LEU A 432 -3.97 12.22 21.26
CA LEU A 432 -5.12 13.06 21.62
C LEU A 432 -5.84 12.47 22.86
N PRO A 433 -5.21 12.47 24.06
CA PRO A 433 -5.67 11.71 25.22
C PRO A 433 -7.02 12.15 25.82
N SER A 434 -7.51 13.33 25.44
CA SER A 434 -8.84 13.82 25.85
C SER A 434 -9.99 13.16 25.10
N ILE A 435 -9.71 12.45 24.00
CA ILE A 435 -10.70 11.81 23.15
C ILE A 435 -10.66 10.31 23.41
N THR A 436 -11.69 9.80 24.07
CA THR A 436 -11.81 8.37 24.42
C THR A 436 -13.10 7.73 23.88
N SER A 437 -13.92 8.50 23.15
CA SER A 437 -15.11 8.00 22.46
C SER A 437 -14.74 7.41 21.11
N ARG A 438 -15.63 6.57 20.56
CA ARG A 438 -15.50 6.06 19.18
C ARG A 438 -15.59 7.14 18.11
N THR A 439 -16.13 8.30 18.45
CA THR A 439 -16.27 9.44 17.54
C THR A 439 -15.31 10.55 17.94
N PHE A 440 -14.68 11.16 16.94
CA PHE A 440 -13.99 12.43 17.05
C PHE A 440 -14.77 13.47 16.25
N THR A 441 -15.16 14.57 16.89
CA THR A 441 -15.90 15.64 16.22
C THR A 441 -15.27 16.98 16.53
N LEU A 442 -15.08 17.78 15.49
CA LEU A 442 -14.63 19.15 15.56
C LEU A 442 -15.68 20.01 14.83
N PRO A 443 -16.41 20.90 15.54
CA PRO A 443 -17.52 21.65 14.93
C PRO A 443 -17.10 22.62 13.81
N SER A 444 -15.83 23.02 13.81
CA SER A 444 -15.28 24.00 12.87
C SER A 444 -13.79 23.68 12.71
N ALA A 445 -13.45 23.01 11.60
CA ALA A 445 -12.09 22.61 11.28
C ALA A 445 -11.33 23.76 10.63
N THR A 446 -10.05 23.86 10.92
CA THR A 446 -9.12 24.83 10.33
C THR A 446 -8.07 24.13 9.48
N GLU A 447 -7.32 24.86 8.66
CA GLU A 447 -6.17 24.29 7.93
C GLU A 447 -5.21 23.50 8.84
N SER A 448 -5.04 23.95 10.09
CA SER A 448 -4.19 23.29 11.08
C SER A 448 -4.73 21.94 11.57
N ASP A 449 -6.00 21.62 11.28
CA ASP A 449 -6.64 20.34 11.55
C ASP A 449 -6.41 19.32 10.43
N SER A 450 -5.85 19.72 9.28
CA SER A 450 -5.37 18.77 8.27
C SER A 450 -4.32 17.83 8.85
N GLY A 451 -4.33 16.57 8.42
CA GLY A 451 -3.37 15.56 8.86
C GLY A 451 -3.95 14.16 8.91
N ARG A 452 -3.12 13.20 9.33
CA ARG A 452 -3.50 11.80 9.47
C ARG A 452 -4.08 11.55 10.85
N TYR A 453 -5.35 11.19 10.90
CA TYR A 453 -6.04 10.80 12.13
C TYR A 453 -6.06 9.30 12.27
N ARG A 454 -5.70 8.82 13.45
CA ARG A 454 -5.69 7.39 13.77
C ARG A 454 -6.34 7.15 15.12
N VAL A 455 -7.02 6.01 15.23
CA VAL A 455 -7.57 5.50 16.48
C VAL A 455 -7.19 4.03 16.64
N VAL A 456 -6.61 3.70 17.78
CA VAL A 456 -6.44 2.31 18.20
C VAL A 456 -7.65 1.93 19.04
N ILE A 457 -8.39 0.93 18.58
CA ILE A 457 -9.57 0.38 19.26
C ILE A 457 -9.11 -0.89 19.98
N THR A 458 -9.04 -0.84 21.31
CA THR A 458 -8.65 -2.00 22.13
C THR A 458 -9.92 -2.68 22.65
N PRO A 459 -10.24 -3.91 22.21
CA PRO A 459 -11.39 -4.64 22.69
C PRO A 459 -11.37 -4.85 24.21
N SER A 460 -12.54 -5.10 24.80
CA SER A 460 -12.61 -5.48 26.22
C SER A 460 -12.15 -6.92 26.47
N ASP A 461 -12.22 -7.77 25.45
CA ASP A 461 -11.70 -9.13 25.49
C ASP A 461 -10.18 -9.08 25.25
N PRO A 462 -9.35 -9.49 26.23
CA PRO A 462 -7.90 -9.50 26.06
C PRO A 462 -7.40 -10.53 25.04
N ASP A 463 -8.25 -11.43 24.53
CA ASP A 463 -7.91 -12.39 23.48
C ASP A 463 -8.31 -11.90 22.08
N GLU A 464 -8.88 -10.69 21.95
CA GLU A 464 -9.20 -10.05 20.67
C GLU A 464 -8.20 -8.96 20.29
N CYS A 465 -7.78 -8.97 19.02
CA CYS A 465 -6.78 -8.03 18.55
C CYS A 465 -7.28 -6.58 18.50
N PRO A 466 -6.43 -5.60 18.84
CA PRO A 466 -6.73 -4.21 18.56
C PRO A 466 -6.97 -4.00 17.07
N THR A 467 -8.02 -3.25 16.74
CA THR A 467 -8.24 -2.77 15.38
C THR A 467 -7.77 -1.33 15.27
N ILE A 468 -7.29 -0.96 14.09
CA ILE A 468 -6.80 0.37 13.80
C ILE A 468 -7.75 1.00 12.80
N GLY A 469 -8.27 2.17 13.15
CA GLY A 469 -8.94 3.03 12.19
C GLY A 469 -8.02 4.19 11.79
N GLU A 470 -7.96 4.52 10.51
CA GLU A 470 -7.15 5.61 10.00
C GLU A 470 -7.82 6.34 8.82
N SER A 471 -7.69 7.66 8.78
CA SER A 471 -8.05 8.47 7.62
C SER A 471 -7.22 9.74 7.55
N LEU A 472 -7.02 10.22 6.32
CA LEU A 472 -6.29 11.44 6.02
C LEU A 472 -7.25 12.59 5.72
N ILE A 473 -7.09 13.69 6.44
CA ILE A 473 -7.99 14.84 6.38
C ILE A 473 -7.27 16.04 5.77
N TYR A 474 -7.91 16.67 4.80
CA TYR A 474 -7.47 17.90 4.17
C TYR A 474 -8.49 19.00 4.47
N VAL A 475 -8.09 20.07 5.12
CA VAL A 475 -8.91 21.26 5.32
C VAL A 475 -8.31 22.37 4.47
N LEU A 476 -9.05 22.76 3.44
CA LEU A 476 -8.64 23.79 2.49
C LEU A 476 -9.16 25.15 2.96
N PRO A 477 -8.39 26.25 2.80
CA PRO A 477 -8.90 27.58 3.09
C PRO A 477 -10.15 27.86 2.25
N VAL A 478 -11.14 28.52 2.85
CA VAL A 478 -12.26 29.05 2.07
C VAL A 478 -11.70 30.08 1.09
N PRO A 479 -12.02 29.99 -0.21
CA PRO A 479 -11.62 30.99 -1.18
C PRO A 479 -11.95 32.41 -0.68
N ASP A 480 -10.96 33.31 -0.70
CA ASP A 480 -11.18 34.69 -0.30
C ASP A 480 -12.22 35.33 -1.24
N PRO A 481 -13.41 35.71 -0.74
CA PRO A 481 -14.46 36.27 -1.58
C PRO A 481 -14.19 37.73 -1.98
N SER A 482 -13.08 38.35 -1.54
CA SER A 482 -12.74 39.74 -1.85
C SER A 482 -12.27 39.91 -3.29
N ILE A 483 -13.23 39.82 -4.20
CA ILE A 483 -13.06 40.16 -5.60
C ILE A 483 -13.56 41.59 -5.79
N GLU A 484 -12.65 42.51 -6.09
CA GLU A 484 -13.00 43.87 -6.47
C GLU A 484 -12.84 44.05 -7.98
N LEU A 485 -13.95 44.33 -8.68
CA LEU A 485 -13.91 44.81 -10.05
C LEU A 485 -13.95 46.34 -10.06
N VAL A 486 -12.80 46.96 -10.32
CA VAL A 486 -12.73 48.40 -10.54
C VAL A 486 -12.74 48.67 -12.04
N GLN A 487 -13.88 49.14 -12.55
CA GLN A 487 -14.02 49.52 -13.95
C GLN A 487 -14.54 50.95 -14.07
N CYS A 488 -13.97 51.72 -15.00
CA CYS A 488 -14.56 52.99 -15.40
C CYS A 488 -15.84 52.74 -16.20
N ASP A 489 -16.78 53.67 -16.13
CA ASP A 489 -17.95 53.66 -17.01
C ASP A 489 -17.51 53.75 -18.48
N VAL A 490 -17.89 52.74 -19.26
CA VAL A 490 -17.59 52.63 -20.70
C VAL A 490 -18.86 52.64 -21.55
N GLY A 491 -20.00 53.03 -20.97
CA GLY A 491 -21.27 53.19 -21.69
C GLY A 491 -21.15 54.18 -22.86
N PRO A 492 -21.80 53.92 -24.01
CA PRO A 492 -21.64 54.72 -25.22
C PRO A 492 -22.28 56.12 -25.14
N ASP A 493 -23.17 56.39 -24.17
CA ASP A 493 -24.09 57.52 -24.23
C ASP A 493 -24.02 58.52 -23.05
N ASP A 494 -23.64 58.11 -21.82
CA ASP A 494 -23.49 59.03 -20.66
C ASP A 494 -22.65 58.38 -19.53
N ALA A 495 -21.50 58.96 -19.17
CA ALA A 495 -20.65 58.45 -18.07
C ALA A 495 -21.14 58.84 -16.65
N THR A 496 -22.34 59.42 -16.54
CA THR A 496 -22.93 59.90 -15.27
C THR A 496 -24.30 59.30 -14.95
N ASP A 497 -24.87 58.49 -15.85
CA ASP A 497 -26.18 57.87 -15.65
C ASP A 497 -26.15 56.66 -14.70
N GLY A 498 -24.94 56.16 -14.40
CA GLY A 498 -24.72 55.00 -13.54
C GLY A 498 -24.94 53.66 -14.24
N ILE A 499 -24.97 53.63 -15.58
CA ILE A 499 -25.19 52.44 -16.40
C ILE A 499 -23.94 52.16 -17.23
N SER A 500 -23.19 51.11 -16.87
CA SER A 500 -22.00 50.67 -17.60
C SER A 500 -22.12 49.21 -18.04
N ILE A 501 -21.44 48.87 -19.14
CA ILE A 501 -21.15 47.49 -19.50
C ILE A 501 -20.08 46.97 -18.53
N ILE A 502 -20.34 45.83 -17.89
CA ILE A 502 -19.40 45.17 -16.98
C ILE A 502 -18.55 44.17 -17.77
N ASN A 503 -17.23 44.33 -17.73
CA ASN A 503 -16.27 43.37 -18.28
C ASN A 503 -15.71 42.50 -17.16
N LEU A 504 -16.19 41.27 -17.06
CA LEU A 504 -15.78 40.30 -16.05
C LEU A 504 -14.37 39.72 -16.31
N ASP A 505 -13.83 39.84 -17.53
CA ASP A 505 -12.46 39.45 -17.87
C ASP A 505 -11.41 40.32 -17.17
N GLY A 506 -11.79 41.51 -16.68
CA GLY A 506 -10.93 42.45 -15.99
C GLY A 506 -10.72 42.16 -14.51
N ILE A 507 -11.39 41.14 -13.97
CA ILE A 507 -11.23 40.73 -12.58
C ILE A 507 -9.83 40.12 -12.43
N ASN A 508 -9.09 40.53 -11.39
CA ASN A 508 -7.82 39.91 -11.06
C ASN A 508 -8.09 38.61 -10.30
N ILE A 509 -8.41 37.58 -11.06
CA ILE A 509 -8.83 36.28 -10.54
C ILE A 509 -7.58 35.51 -10.09
N ASN A 510 -7.61 34.92 -8.88
CA ASN A 510 -6.59 33.95 -8.49
C ASN A 510 -6.61 32.77 -9.49
N PRO A 511 -5.51 32.48 -10.21
CA PRO A 511 -5.49 31.44 -11.25
C PRO A 511 -5.72 30.03 -10.69
N ASP A 512 -5.61 29.83 -9.38
CA ASP A 512 -5.84 28.55 -8.71
C ASP A 512 -7.32 28.30 -8.35
N LEU A 513 -8.22 29.25 -8.67
CA LEU A 513 -9.64 29.19 -8.36
C LEU A 513 -10.48 29.28 -9.65
N ASN A 514 -11.57 28.53 -9.69
CA ASN A 514 -12.57 28.63 -10.75
C ASN A 514 -13.71 29.55 -10.29
N PHE A 515 -14.13 30.45 -11.16
CA PHE A 515 -15.23 31.37 -10.88
C PHE A 515 -16.33 31.22 -11.93
N SER A 516 -17.56 31.24 -11.45
CA SER A 516 -18.76 31.35 -12.26
C SER A 516 -19.47 32.65 -11.87
N PHE A 517 -19.88 33.41 -12.86
CA PHE A 517 -20.63 34.66 -12.65
C PHE A 517 -22.09 34.43 -12.98
N TYR A 518 -22.98 35.07 -12.24
CA TYR A 518 -24.43 34.91 -12.39
C TYR A 518 -25.06 36.29 -12.49
N GLU A 519 -26.06 36.45 -13.39
CA GLU A 519 -26.73 37.74 -13.62
C GLU A 519 -27.64 38.13 -12.45
N SER A 520 -28.22 37.13 -11.76
CA SER A 520 -29.07 37.32 -10.59
C SER A 520 -28.86 36.25 -9.52
N GLU A 521 -29.38 36.50 -8.30
CA GLU A 521 -29.40 35.50 -7.23
C GLU A 521 -30.22 34.26 -7.64
N SER A 522 -31.28 34.44 -8.42
CA SER A 522 -32.10 33.33 -8.93
C SER A 522 -31.31 32.43 -9.88
N ASP A 523 -30.45 33.02 -10.72
CA ASP A 523 -29.60 32.28 -11.66
C ASP A 523 -28.50 31.54 -10.90
N ARG A 524 -27.89 32.16 -9.88
CA ARG A 524 -26.96 31.49 -8.96
C ARG A 524 -27.60 30.29 -8.27
N ASP A 525 -28.78 30.48 -7.69
CA ASP A 525 -29.47 29.43 -6.94
C ASP A 525 -29.97 28.28 -7.84
N SER A 526 -30.05 28.53 -9.15
CA SER A 526 -30.41 27.54 -10.18
C SER A 526 -29.21 27.02 -10.99
N ASP A 527 -28.00 27.46 -10.63
CA ASP A 527 -26.73 27.19 -11.32
C ASP A 527 -26.74 27.48 -12.84
N ILE A 528 -27.21 28.68 -13.21
CA ILE A 528 -27.27 29.18 -14.59
C ILE A 528 -26.24 30.31 -14.76
N PRO A 529 -24.96 30.02 -15.07
CA PRO A 529 -23.93 31.05 -15.18
C PRO A 529 -24.11 31.92 -16.44
N ILE A 530 -23.55 33.13 -16.38
CA ILE A 530 -23.35 33.99 -17.56
C ILE A 530 -22.40 33.24 -18.52
N PRO A 531 -22.72 33.16 -19.83
CA PRO A 531 -21.93 32.42 -20.82
C PRO A 531 -20.49 32.87 -20.99
#